data_AF-A0A4V2ZVM4-F1
#
_entry.id   AF-A0A4V2ZVM4-F1
#
_cell.length_a   1.000
_cell.length_b   1.000
_cell.length_c   1.000
_cell.angle_alpha   90.00
_cell.angle_beta   90.00
_cell.angle_gamma   90.00
#
_symmetry.space_group_name_H-M   'P 1'
#
loop_
_entity.id
_entity.type
_entity.pdbx_description
1 polymer ?
#
loop_
_entity_poly.entity_id
_entity_poly.type
_entity_poly.pdbx_seq_one_letter_code
_entity_poly.pdbx_strand_id
1 'polypeptide(L)' 'MPKTADAAEIVHTIAEETNTPEETVARIYTDTLNEYRAQARIQDYLPLFAARKTRATLRQSGTKPH' A
#
# COMPACT_ATOMS: atom_id res chain seq x y z
N MET A 1 9.63 -1.58 -14.75
CA MET A 1 9.32 -1.52 -13.31
C MET A 1 10.16 -0.41 -12.72
N PRO A 2 9.59 0.60 -12.03
CA PRO A 2 10.41 1.60 -11.36
C PRO A 2 11.29 0.89 -10.33
N LYS A 3 12.60 1.20 -10.32
CA LYS A 3 13.51 0.72 -9.28
C LYS A 3 13.04 1.35 -7.98
N THR A 4 12.35 0.58 -7.13
CA THR A 4 12.21 0.95 -5.73
C THR A 4 13.63 1.09 -5.20
N ALA A 5 14.01 2.28 -4.73
CA ALA A 5 15.32 2.48 -4.11
C ALA A 5 15.51 1.45 -3.01
N ASP A 6 16.72 0.89 -2.92
CA ASP A 6 17.02 -0.12 -1.91
C ASP A 6 16.86 0.52 -0.53
N ALA A 7 16.24 -0.18 0.41
CA ALA A 7 16.04 0.35 1.77
C ALA A 7 17.38 0.73 2.42
N ALA A 8 18.45 -0.01 2.10
CA ALA A 8 19.81 0.32 2.56
C ALA A 8 20.33 1.65 1.99
N GLU A 9 20.07 1.95 0.72
CA GLU A 9 20.44 3.22 0.09
C GLU A 9 19.68 4.39 0.73
N ILE A 10 18.38 4.22 0.97
CA ILE A 10 17.54 5.22 1.64
C ILE A 10 18.06 5.49 3.06
N VAL A 11 18.36 4.44 3.83
CA VAL A 11 18.87 4.57 5.20
C VAL A 11 20.23 5.28 5.21
N HIS A 12 21.14 4.90 4.32
CA HIS A 12 22.46 5.50 4.21
C HIS A 12 22.37 7.01 3.91
N THR A 13 21.56 7.40 2.92
CA THR A 13 21.35 8.82 2.59
C THR A 13 20.76 9.60 3.77
N ILE A 14 19.76 9.05 4.46
CA ILE A 14 19.17 9.73 5.63
C ILE A 14 20.20 9.87 6.76
N ALA A 15 21.06 8.87 6.97
CA ALA A 15 22.10 8.91 7.99
C ALA A 15 23.13 10.02 7.70
N GLU A 16 23.58 10.16 6.45
CA GLU A 16 24.48 11.23 6.02
C GLU A 16 23.82 12.61 6.20
N GLU A 17 22.57 12.77 5.74
CA GLU A 17 21.84 14.05 5.80
C GLU A 17 21.57 14.52 7.23
N THR A 18 21.28 13.58 8.13
CA THR A 18 20.89 13.88 9.52
C THR A 18 22.06 13.79 10.49
N ASN A 19 23.25 13.44 10.02
CA ASN A 19 24.44 13.14 10.85
C ASN A 19 24.08 12.19 12.02
N THR A 20 23.28 11.17 11.72
CA THR A 20 22.78 10.19 12.69
C THR A 20 23.33 8.81 12.34
N PRO A 21 23.68 7.95 13.33
CA PRO A 21 24.19 6.62 13.03
C PRO A 21 23.20 5.80 12.20
N GLU A 22 23.70 5.13 11.15
CA GLU A 22 22.89 4.29 10.25
C GLU A 22 22.04 3.26 10.97
N GLU A 23 22.56 2.63 12.02
CA GLU A 23 21.79 1.67 12.83
C GLU A 23 20.54 2.30 13.46
N THR A 24 20.67 3.55 13.93
CA THR A 24 19.54 4.29 14.51
C THR A 24 18.52 4.63 13.45
N VAL A 25 18.98 5.10 12.28
CA VAL A 25 18.12 5.44 11.14
C VAL A 25 17.41 4.20 10.60
N ALA A 26 18.11 3.08 10.47
CA ALA A 26 17.55 1.81 10.01
C ALA A 26 16.40 1.34 10.91
N ARG A 27 16.57 1.43 12.23
CA ARG A 27 15.53 1.09 13.19
C ARG A 27 14.30 1.99 13.05
N ILE A 28 14.52 3.32 13.05
CA ILE A 28 13.43 4.30 12.94
C ILE A 28 12.69 4.15 11.61
N TYR A 29 13.41 3.98 10.50
CA TYR A 29 12.84 3.76 9.18
C TYR A 29 11.98 2.49 9.13
N THR A 30 12.48 1.40 9.72
CA THR A 30 11.77 0.13 9.79
C THR A 30 10.48 0.24 10.60
N ASP A 31 10.55 0.86 11.77
CA ASP A 31 9.39 1.07 12.65
C ASP A 31 8.33 1.93 11.95
N THR A 32 8.74 3.05 11.35
CA THR A 32 7.87 3.96 10.59
C THR A 32 7.20 3.25 9.40
N LEU A 33 7.96 2.45 8.65
CA LEU A 33 7.41 1.69 7.52
C LEU A 33 6.41 0.63 8.00
N ASN A 34 6.66 -0.02 9.13
CA ASN A 34 5.75 -0.98 9.73
C ASN A 34 4.44 -0.33 10.20
N GLU A 35 4.51 0.87 10.77
CA GLU A 35 3.32 1.65 11.13
C GLU A 35 2.49 2.01 9.90
N TYR A 36 3.13 2.52 8.84
CA TYR A 36 2.45 2.82 7.59
C TYR A 36 1.83 1.58 6.95
N ARG A 37 2.51 0.43 6.98
CA ARG A 37 1.95 -0.85 6.51
C ARG A 37 0.73 -1.29 7.32
N ALA A 38 0.75 -1.11 8.63
CA ALA A 38 -0.36 -1.50 9.50
C ALA A 38 -1.63 -0.68 9.24
N GLN A 39 -1.47 0.58 8.80
CA GLN A 39 -2.57 1.49 8.51
C GLN A 39 -2.96 1.54 7.02
N ALA A 40 -2.07 1.11 6.13
CA ALA A 40 -2.31 1.11 4.70
C ALA A 40 -3.49 0.18 4.35
N ARG A 41 -4.63 0.78 3.97
CA ARG A 41 -5.76 0.05 3.37
C ARG A 41 -5.69 0.21 1.86
N ILE A 42 -5.08 -0.76 1.18
CA ILE A 42 -5.03 -0.76 -0.29
C ILE A 42 -6.43 -1.12 -0.82
N GLN A 43 -7.11 -0.12 -1.37
CA GLN A 43 -8.47 -0.23 -1.92
C GLN A 43 -8.49 -0.57 -3.41
N ASP A 44 -7.34 -0.80 -4.02
CA ASP A 44 -7.12 -0.88 -5.47
C ASP A 44 -8.04 -1.90 -6.18
N TYR A 45 -8.48 -2.93 -5.45
CA TYR A 45 -9.35 -3.99 -5.98
C TYR A 45 -10.84 -3.80 -5.65
N LEU A 46 -11.20 -2.88 -4.75
CA LEU A 46 -12.60 -2.62 -4.40
C LEU A 46 -13.47 -2.27 -5.62
N PRO A 47 -13.00 -1.48 -6.61
CA PRO A 47 -13.78 -1.20 -7.81
C PRO A 47 -14.09 -2.47 -8.64
N LEU A 48 -13.16 -3.43 -8.69
CA LEU A 48 -13.39 -4.70 -9.39
C LEU A 48 -14.50 -5.52 -8.71
N PHE A 49 -14.45 -5.59 -7.39
CA PHE A 49 -15.47 -6.31 -6.62
C PHE A 49 -16.83 -5.63 -6.67
N ALA A 50 -16.85 -4.29 -6.58
CA ALA A 50 -18.06 -3.50 -6.75
C ALA A 50 -18.68 -3.74 -8.13
N ALA A 51 -17.88 -3.66 -9.20
CA ALA A 51 -18.34 -3.90 -10.57
C ALA A 51 -18.92 -5.30 -10.75
N ARG A 52 -18.28 -6.34 -10.19
CA ARG A 52 -18.78 -7.72 -10.25
C ARG A 52 -20.14 -7.85 -9.54
N LYS A 53 -20.27 -7.30 -8.34
CA LYS A 53 -21.50 -7.37 -7.54
C LYS A 53 -22.65 -6.65 -8.23
N THR A 54 -22.42 -5.43 -8.72
CA THR A 54 -23.43 -4.64 -9.44
C THR A 54 -23.97 -5.38 -10.66
N ARG A 55 -23.11 -6.00 -11.46
CA ARG A 55 -23.55 -6.81 -12.62
C ARG A 55 -24.42 -7.99 -12.20
N ALA A 56 -24.04 -8.71 -11.15
CA ALA A 56 -24.82 -9.84 -10.66
C ALA A 56 -26.21 -9.41 -10.17
N THR A 57 -26.28 -8.33 -9.39
CA THR A 57 -27.54 -7.78 -8.90
C THR A 57 -28.45 -7.33 -10.03
N LEU A 58 -27.94 -6.59 -11.02
CA LEU A 58 -28.74 -6.16 -12.17
C LEU A 58 -29.28 -7.33 -12.99
N ARG A 59 -28.49 -8.40 -13.17
CA ARG A 59 -28.94 -9.62 -13.87
C ARG A 59 -30.04 -10.34 -13.11
N GLN A 60 -29.95 -10.41 -11.79
CA GLN A 60 -30.99 -11.02 -10.96
C GLN A 60 -32.28 -10.19 -10.98
N SER A 61 -32.18 -8.87 -10.87
CA SER A 61 -33.33 -7.96 -10.90
C SER A 61 -33.99 -7.88 -12.28
N GLY A 62 -33.22 -7.99 -13.37
CA GLY A 62 -33.75 -8.02 -14.74
C GLY A 62 -34.38 -9.36 -15.15
N THR A 63 -34.33 -10.39 -14.30
CA THR A 63 -34.92 -11.71 -14.55
C THR A 63 -36.30 -11.87 -13.90
N LYS A 64 -36.89 -10.81 -13.32
CA LYS A 64 -38.31 -10.82 -12.95
C LYS A 64 -39.14 -10.39 -14.17
N PRO A 65 -39.78 -11.32 -14.91
CA PRO A 65 -40.84 -10.89 -15.82
C PRO A 65 -41.96 -10.30 -14.97
N HIS A 66 -42.43 -9.11 -15.35
CA HIS A 66 -43.76 -8.68 -14.98
C HIS A 66 -44.80 -9.59 -15.65
#